data_AF-A0A354UUG8-F1
#
_entry.id   AF-A0A354UUG8-F1
#
_cell.length_a   1.000
_cell.length_b   1.000
_cell.length_c   1.000
_cell.angle_alpha   90.00
_cell.angle_beta   90.00
_cell.angle_gamma   90.00
#
_symmetry.space_group_name_H-M   'P 1'
#
loop_
_entity.id
_entity.type
_entity.pdbx_description
1 polymer ?
#
loop_
_entity_poly.entity_id
_entity_poly.type
_entity_poly.pdbx_seq_one_letter_code
_entity_poly.pdbx_strand_id
1 'polypeptide(L)'
;MNKQDLTAMVAQILEEMGQPPQVKAGAYSPTAPQPEANPTPYEDGDFVPDVTELDLRKLYLTEDPENGEKFRKMKARTPARLGSGKAGPRYKTLTMLRFRADHAAAQDAVFSQVSEDFAQKNGMVEVQTRCRDKDEYLTRPDYGRCFDAENQRKIRAAIPGTPRVQIVVGDGLSSAAIEANAMDCLQALREGLKLKGIDPGTPIFVRYCRVG
;
A
#
# COMPACT_ATOMS: atom_id res chain seq x y z
N MET A 1 46.79 9.10 -0.82
CA MET A 1 45.74 10.10 -0.56
C MET A 1 45.46 10.09 0.93
N ASN A 2 45.76 11.17 1.64
CA ASN A 2 45.57 11.21 3.10
C ASN A 2 44.09 11.45 3.42
N LYS A 3 43.64 11.04 4.61
CA LYS A 3 42.21 11.11 5.02
C LYS A 3 41.65 12.54 4.96
N GLN A 4 42.53 13.53 5.15
CA GLN A 4 42.21 14.95 5.03
C GLN A 4 41.94 15.38 3.58
N ASP A 5 42.67 14.83 2.61
CA ASP A 5 42.50 15.14 1.18
C ASP A 5 41.16 14.59 0.64
N LEU A 6 40.78 13.40 1.11
CA LEU A 6 39.48 12.77 0.79
C LEU A 6 38.31 13.59 1.35
N THR A 7 38.46 14.15 2.55
CA THR A 7 37.40 14.94 3.20
C THR A 7 37.22 16.28 2.50
N ALA A 8 38.31 16.92 2.06
CA ALA A 8 38.27 18.16 1.30
C ALA A 8 37.64 17.97 -0.09
N MET A 9 37.95 16.86 -0.78
CA MET A 9 37.39 16.55 -2.09
C MET A 9 35.88 16.24 -2.01
N VAL A 10 35.43 15.55 -0.96
CA VAL A 10 33.99 15.30 -0.73
C VAL A 10 33.25 16.59 -0.38
N ALA A 11 33.85 17.48 0.41
CA ALA A 11 33.27 18.80 0.70
C ALA A 11 33.10 19.64 -0.57
N GLN A 12 34.09 19.60 -1.47
CA GLN A 12 34.09 20.35 -2.73
C GLN A 12 33.03 19.81 -3.72
N ILE A 13 32.85 18.49 -3.78
CA ILE A 13 31.78 17.86 -4.59
C ILE A 13 30.39 18.19 -4.04
N LEU A 14 30.24 18.26 -2.70
CA LEU A 14 28.98 18.66 -2.07
C LEU A 14 28.67 20.15 -2.27
N GLU A 15 29.69 21.01 -2.36
CA GLU A 15 29.56 22.42 -2.75
C GLU A 15 29.15 22.58 -4.22
N GLU A 16 29.76 21.81 -5.13
CA GLU A 16 29.44 21.84 -6.57
C GLU A 16 28.03 21.29 -6.89
N MET A 17 27.50 20.38 -6.06
CA MET A 17 26.14 19.86 -6.17
C MET A 17 25.08 20.77 -5.50
N GLY A 18 25.50 21.88 -4.89
CA GLY A 18 24.71 22.73 -3.99
C GLY A 18 24.09 23.97 -4.63
N GLN A 19 23.39 23.86 -5.76
CA GLN A 19 22.35 24.84 -6.06
C GLN A 19 20.96 24.24 -5.82
N PRO A 20 20.34 24.51 -4.66
CA PRO A 20 18.93 24.20 -4.48
C PRO A 20 18.11 24.97 -5.54
N PRO A 21 17.01 24.42 -6.05
CA PRO A 21 16.16 25.16 -6.97
C PRO A 21 15.75 26.47 -6.33
N GLN A 22 16.00 27.59 -7.02
CA GLN A 22 15.49 28.91 -6.62
C GLN A 22 13.97 28.94 -6.80
N VAL A 23 13.26 28.29 -5.89
CA VAL A 23 11.87 28.63 -5.65
C VAL A 23 11.94 29.92 -4.85
N LYS A 24 11.49 31.05 -5.42
CA LYS A 24 11.27 32.31 -4.69
C LYS A 24 10.16 32.11 -3.64
N ALA A 25 10.42 31.33 -2.61
CA ALA A 25 9.75 31.49 -1.35
C ALA A 25 10.34 32.77 -0.76
N GLY A 26 9.55 33.85 -0.69
CA GLY A 26 9.96 35.05 0.04
C GLY A 26 10.39 34.68 1.46
N ALA A 27 11.27 35.47 2.07
CA ALA A 27 11.70 35.26 3.44
C ALA A 27 10.47 35.03 4.33
N TYR A 28 10.33 33.81 4.85
CA TYR A 28 9.25 33.47 5.77
C TYR A 28 9.56 34.15 7.10
N SER A 29 8.90 35.28 7.36
CA SER A 29 8.88 35.92 8.67
C SER A 29 7.60 35.50 9.38
N PRO A 30 7.68 34.70 10.46
CA PRO A 30 6.51 34.37 11.26
C PRO A 30 5.83 35.66 11.73
N THR A 31 4.54 35.82 11.42
CA THR A 31 3.76 37.01 11.83
C THR A 31 3.39 36.97 13.32
N ALA A 32 3.62 35.83 13.97
CA ALA A 32 3.46 35.60 15.39
C ALA A 32 4.74 34.93 15.93
N PRO A 33 5.09 35.16 17.22
CA PRO A 33 6.18 34.44 17.85
C PRO A 33 5.97 32.93 17.66
N GLN A 34 7.01 32.23 17.21
CA GLN A 34 6.94 30.79 17.12
C GLN A 34 6.72 30.24 18.54
N PRO A 35 5.85 29.23 18.71
CA PRO A 35 5.73 28.57 20.00
C PRO A 35 7.12 28.08 20.41
N GLU A 36 7.51 28.36 21.65
CA GLU A 36 8.75 27.81 22.21
C GLU A 36 8.71 26.30 22.06
N ALA A 37 9.83 25.73 21.58
CA ALA A 37 9.96 24.29 21.46
C ALA A 37 9.85 23.70 22.87
N ASN A 38 8.80 22.92 23.12
CA ASN A 38 8.70 22.19 24.37
C ASN A 38 9.93 21.27 24.50
N PRO A 39 10.50 21.15 25.72
CA PRO A 39 11.59 20.22 25.95
C PRO A 39 11.16 18.82 25.53
N THR A 40 11.99 18.19 24.70
CA THR A 40 11.80 16.82 24.23
C THR A 40 12.60 15.88 25.15
N PRO A 41 12.06 14.70 25.50
CA PRO A 41 12.83 13.70 26.23
C PRO A 41 13.88 12.99 25.36
N TYR A 42 13.93 13.29 24.06
CA TYR A 42 14.84 12.70 23.09
C TYR A 42 16.09 13.56 22.90
N GLU A 43 17.27 12.94 22.95
CA GLU A 43 18.58 13.53 22.66
C GLU A 43 19.01 13.24 21.20
N ASP A 44 20.07 13.93 20.74
CA ASP A 44 20.64 13.70 19.41
C ASP A 44 21.19 12.27 19.29
N GLY A 45 20.63 11.49 18.37
CA GLY A 45 20.98 10.08 18.17
C GLY A 45 19.95 9.10 18.73
N ASP A 46 18.94 9.58 19.46
CA ASP A 46 17.85 8.73 19.94
C ASP A 46 16.97 8.22 18.80
N PHE A 47 16.51 6.97 18.96
CA PHE A 47 15.53 6.39 18.05
C PHE A 47 14.14 6.91 18.40
N VAL A 48 13.55 7.69 17.49
CA VAL A 48 12.18 8.17 17.63
C VAL A 48 11.22 6.99 17.41
N PRO A 49 10.15 6.84 18.23
CA PRO A 49 9.18 5.77 18.05
C PRO A 49 8.60 5.73 16.63
N ASP A 50 8.50 4.54 16.05
CA ASP A 50 7.93 4.38 14.72
C ASP A 50 6.44 4.74 14.74
N VAL A 51 6.09 5.77 13.97
CA VAL A 51 4.71 6.24 13.87
C VAL A 51 3.79 5.16 13.30
N THR A 52 4.30 4.21 12.51
CA THR A 52 3.54 3.12 11.88
C THR A 52 3.10 2.04 12.87
N GLU A 53 3.78 1.91 14.01
CA GLU A 53 3.45 0.95 15.06
C GLU A 53 2.32 1.43 15.99
N LEU A 54 1.96 2.72 15.93
CA LEU A 54 0.88 3.27 16.74
C LEU A 54 -0.48 2.65 16.40
N ASP A 55 -1.17 2.13 17.40
CA ASP A 55 -2.52 1.58 17.24
C ASP A 55 -3.52 2.72 16.91
N LEU A 56 -3.94 2.78 15.65
CA LEU A 56 -4.88 3.79 15.16
C LEU A 56 -6.22 3.78 15.88
N ARG A 57 -6.66 2.66 16.48
CA ARG A 57 -7.91 2.59 17.26
C ARG A 57 -7.76 3.18 18.65
N LYS A 58 -6.53 3.27 19.17
CA LYS A 58 -6.20 3.86 20.47
C LYS A 58 -5.65 5.28 20.40
N LEU A 59 -4.99 5.66 19.30
CA LEU A 59 -4.34 6.96 19.13
C LEU A 59 -5.32 8.15 19.24
N TYR A 60 -5.32 8.83 20.38
CA TYR A 60 -6.25 9.91 20.69
C TYR A 60 -5.49 11.18 21.06
N LEU A 61 -5.60 12.20 20.21
CA LEU A 61 -4.84 13.45 20.31
C LEU A 61 -5.75 14.67 20.49
N THR A 62 -7.04 14.48 20.75
CA THR A 62 -7.98 15.60 20.96
C THR A 62 -7.77 16.20 22.35
N GLU A 63 -7.49 17.50 22.37
CA GLU A 63 -7.34 18.31 23.58
C GLU A 63 -8.71 18.79 24.09
N ASP A 64 -8.85 18.88 25.40
CA ASP A 64 -10.05 19.37 26.12
C ASP A 64 -11.40 18.86 25.57
N PRO A 65 -11.58 17.53 25.41
CA PRO A 65 -12.84 16.99 24.92
C PRO A 65 -13.94 17.11 25.98
N GLU A 66 -15.13 17.57 25.57
CA GLU A 66 -16.32 17.62 26.42
C GLU A 66 -16.64 16.25 27.07
N ASN A 67 -16.49 15.16 26.31
CA ASN A 67 -16.59 13.80 26.83
C ASN A 67 -15.55 12.85 26.19
N GLY A 68 -14.32 12.92 26.70
CA GLY A 68 -13.20 12.13 26.18
C GLY A 68 -13.36 10.62 26.33
N GLU A 69 -14.06 10.13 27.36
CA GLU A 69 -14.28 8.70 27.58
C GLU A 69 -15.17 8.11 26.48
N LYS A 70 -16.33 8.73 26.24
CA LYS A 70 -17.26 8.29 25.21
C LYS A 70 -16.63 8.35 23.82
N PHE A 71 -15.83 9.38 23.53
CA PHE A 71 -15.17 9.49 22.24
C PHE A 71 -14.12 8.37 22.04
N ARG A 72 -13.29 8.06 23.04
CA ARG A 72 -12.36 6.91 22.94
C ARG A 72 -13.09 5.59 22.70
N LYS A 73 -14.24 5.38 23.35
CA LYS A 73 -15.07 4.18 23.14
C LYS A 73 -15.61 4.07 21.71
N MET A 74 -16.02 5.19 21.10
CA MET A 74 -16.44 5.22 19.69
C MET A 74 -15.25 4.96 18.76
N LYS A 75 -14.10 5.60 19.02
CA LYS A 75 -12.89 5.43 18.24
C LYS A 75 -12.41 3.98 18.22
N ALA A 76 -12.43 3.29 19.37
CA ALA A 76 -12.01 1.89 19.46
C ALA A 76 -12.79 0.93 18.54
N ARG A 77 -13.99 1.32 18.08
CA ARG A 77 -14.86 0.52 17.21
C ARG A 77 -14.61 0.72 15.72
N THR A 78 -13.73 1.64 15.33
CA THR A 78 -13.50 1.94 13.91
C THR A 78 -12.02 2.12 13.61
N PRO A 79 -11.53 1.65 12.45
CA PRO A 79 -10.18 1.98 11.98
C PRO A 79 -10.08 3.43 11.46
N ALA A 80 -11.18 4.17 11.36
CA ALA A 80 -11.17 5.56 10.92
C ALA A 80 -10.31 6.43 11.87
N ARG A 81 -9.61 7.41 11.28
CA ARG A 81 -8.69 8.33 12.00
C ARG A 81 -9.44 9.41 12.78
N LEU A 82 -10.33 9.00 13.67
CA LEU A 82 -11.04 9.88 14.58
C LEU A 82 -10.14 10.30 15.74
N GLY A 83 -10.43 11.45 16.34
CA GLY A 83 -9.71 11.91 17.53
C GLY A 83 -8.29 12.40 17.25
N SER A 84 -7.94 12.71 15.99
CA SER A 84 -6.61 13.20 15.56
C SER A 84 -6.20 14.55 16.15
N GLY A 85 -7.11 15.26 16.81
CA GLY A 85 -6.88 16.61 17.32
C GLY A 85 -6.64 17.62 16.20
N LYS A 86 -6.25 18.83 16.59
CA LYS A 86 -5.95 19.93 15.66
C LYS A 86 -4.89 20.87 16.24
N ALA A 87 -4.15 21.53 15.36
CA ALA A 87 -3.35 22.71 15.66
C ALA A 87 -3.94 23.86 14.84
N GLY A 88 -4.72 24.73 15.50
CA GLY A 88 -5.59 25.68 14.80
C GLY A 88 -6.58 24.96 13.86
N PRO A 89 -6.60 25.29 12.55
CA PRO A 89 -7.42 24.59 11.55
C PRO A 89 -6.71 23.39 10.87
N ARG A 90 -5.51 23.00 11.33
CA ARG A 90 -4.67 21.96 10.69
C ARG A 90 -4.53 20.71 11.55
N TYR A 91 -4.08 19.62 10.94
CA TYR A 91 -3.73 18.40 11.67
C TYR A 91 -2.55 18.62 12.61
N LYS A 92 -2.50 17.85 13.69
CA LYS A 92 -1.30 17.72 14.52
C LYS A 92 -0.18 17.03 13.73
N THR A 93 1.07 17.38 14.05
CA THR A 93 2.27 16.84 13.40
C THR A 93 2.28 15.32 13.39
N LEU A 94 2.00 14.66 14.52
CA LEU A 94 1.94 13.20 14.59
C LEU A 94 0.91 12.58 13.64
N THR A 95 -0.27 13.20 13.50
CA THR A 95 -1.29 12.75 12.55
C THR A 95 -0.79 12.89 11.11
N MET A 96 -0.10 14.00 10.78
CA MET A 96 0.46 14.21 9.46
C MET A 96 1.58 13.20 9.14
N LEU A 97 2.50 12.97 10.07
CA LEU A 97 3.57 11.98 9.92
C LEU A 97 3.01 10.58 9.69
N ARG A 98 2.05 10.16 10.54
CA ARG A 98 1.39 8.88 10.40
C ARG A 98 0.67 8.75 9.04
N PHE A 99 -0.03 9.80 8.62
CA PHE A 99 -0.72 9.80 7.33
C PHE A 99 0.26 9.64 6.16
N ARG A 100 1.41 10.33 6.20
CA ARG A 100 2.44 10.22 5.16
C ARG A 100 3.09 8.84 5.12
N ALA A 101 3.37 8.26 6.28
CA ALA A 101 3.91 6.90 6.36
C ALA A 101 2.93 5.87 5.78
N ASP A 102 1.65 5.91 6.17
CA ASP A 102 0.65 5.00 5.61
C ASP A 102 0.42 5.25 4.11
N HIS A 103 0.57 6.49 3.63
CA HIS A 103 0.47 6.81 2.21
C HIS A 103 1.64 6.23 1.41
N ALA A 104 2.86 6.29 1.95
CA ALA A 104 4.03 5.66 1.32
C ALA A 104 3.83 4.15 1.20
N ALA A 105 3.43 3.48 2.29
CA ALA A 105 3.11 2.06 2.26
C ALA A 105 1.98 1.72 1.25
N ALA A 106 0.98 2.59 1.12
CA ALA A 106 -0.08 2.42 0.13
C ALA A 106 0.42 2.57 -1.32
N GLN A 107 1.38 3.48 -1.59
CA GLN A 107 2.02 3.59 -2.91
C GLN A 107 2.80 2.31 -3.24
N ASP A 108 3.61 1.81 -2.30
CA ASP A 108 4.38 0.58 -2.51
C ASP A 108 3.46 -0.62 -2.78
N ALA A 109 2.34 -0.70 -2.06
CA ALA A 109 1.34 -1.75 -2.27
C ALA A 109 0.74 -1.73 -3.69
N VAL A 110 0.59 -0.56 -4.33
CA VAL A 110 0.08 -0.48 -5.72
C VAL A 110 1.04 -1.13 -6.71
N PHE A 111 2.35 -1.00 -6.51
CA PHE A 111 3.37 -1.54 -7.41
C PHE A 111 3.81 -2.97 -7.07
N SER A 112 3.45 -3.46 -5.89
CA SER A 112 3.69 -4.85 -5.51
C SER A 112 2.99 -5.84 -6.45
N GLN A 113 3.60 -7.03 -6.57
CA GLN A 113 3.15 -8.11 -7.44
C GLN A 113 3.00 -9.39 -6.63
N VAL A 114 2.07 -10.24 -7.06
CA VAL A 114 1.95 -11.60 -6.52
C VAL A 114 3.16 -12.41 -7.00
N SER A 115 3.75 -13.21 -6.12
CA SER A 115 4.90 -14.05 -6.43
C SER A 115 4.69 -14.88 -7.71
N GLU A 116 5.74 -15.03 -8.51
CA GLU A 116 5.69 -15.82 -9.76
C GLU A 116 5.36 -17.30 -9.53
N ASP A 117 5.65 -17.80 -8.33
CA ASP A 117 5.38 -19.20 -7.95
C ASP A 117 4.00 -19.40 -7.30
N PHE A 118 3.20 -18.34 -7.11
CA PHE A 118 1.91 -18.42 -6.44
C PHE A 118 0.96 -19.39 -7.12
N ALA A 119 0.83 -19.31 -8.45
CA ALA A 119 -0.06 -20.20 -9.20
C ALA A 119 0.40 -21.66 -9.09
N GLN A 120 1.68 -21.91 -9.29
CA GLN A 120 2.27 -23.24 -9.24
C GLN A 120 2.10 -23.89 -7.86
N LYS A 121 2.42 -23.17 -6.78
CA LYS A 121 2.28 -23.66 -5.39
C LYS A 121 0.85 -24.03 -5.04
N ASN A 122 -0.12 -23.37 -5.64
CA ASN A 122 -1.54 -23.56 -5.36
C ASN A 122 -2.26 -24.41 -6.42
N GLY A 123 -1.52 -25.08 -7.31
CA GLY A 123 -2.08 -25.99 -8.31
C GLY A 123 -2.95 -25.29 -9.36
N MET A 124 -2.66 -24.03 -9.67
CA MET A 124 -3.36 -23.22 -10.66
C MET A 124 -2.52 -23.05 -11.92
N VAL A 125 -3.19 -22.91 -13.06
CA VAL A 125 -2.53 -22.47 -14.29
C VAL A 125 -2.47 -20.95 -14.28
N GLU A 126 -1.27 -20.40 -14.44
CA GLU A 126 -1.07 -18.97 -14.62
C GLU A 126 -1.26 -18.56 -16.08
N VAL A 127 -2.03 -17.50 -16.27
CA VAL A 127 -2.20 -16.79 -17.55
C VAL A 127 -2.07 -15.30 -17.33
N GLN A 128 -1.71 -14.58 -18.38
CA GLN A 128 -1.55 -13.12 -18.36
C GLN A 128 -2.51 -12.47 -19.34
N THR A 129 -3.02 -11.29 -19.00
CA THR A 129 -3.77 -10.45 -19.94
C THR A 129 -2.84 -9.85 -21.00
N ARG A 130 -3.35 -8.96 -21.85
CA ARG A 130 -2.53 -8.27 -22.86
C ARG A 130 -1.55 -7.26 -22.27
N CYS A 131 -1.65 -6.94 -20.97
CA CYS A 131 -0.70 -6.08 -20.29
C CYS A 131 0.66 -6.79 -20.17
N ARG A 132 1.73 -6.09 -20.50
CA ARG A 132 3.11 -6.59 -20.43
C ARG A 132 3.72 -6.42 -19.04
N ASP A 133 3.40 -5.31 -18.39
CA ASP A 133 3.94 -4.92 -17.09
C ASP A 133 2.89 -4.17 -16.25
N LYS A 134 3.30 -3.81 -15.03
CA LYS A 134 2.45 -3.11 -14.07
C LYS A 134 2.07 -1.70 -14.54
N ASP A 135 2.98 -0.99 -15.22
CA ASP A 135 2.73 0.38 -15.68
C ASP A 135 1.68 0.40 -16.79
N GLU A 136 1.77 -0.54 -17.74
CA GLU A 136 0.74 -0.74 -18.77
C GLU A 136 -0.58 -1.18 -18.13
N TYR A 137 -0.56 -2.05 -17.10
CA TYR A 137 -1.77 -2.45 -16.39
C TYR A 137 -2.50 -1.30 -15.66
N LEU A 138 -1.75 -0.35 -15.10
CA LEU A 138 -2.32 0.82 -14.42
C LEU A 138 -2.91 1.84 -15.42
N THR A 139 -2.34 1.94 -16.61
CA THR A 139 -2.70 2.96 -17.61
C THR A 139 -3.61 2.46 -18.73
N ARG A 140 -3.67 1.14 -18.98
CA ARG A 140 -4.43 0.48 -20.06
C ARG A 140 -5.42 -0.55 -19.51
N PRO A 141 -6.54 -0.11 -18.92
CA PRO A 141 -7.57 -1.02 -18.42
C PRO A 141 -8.18 -1.90 -19.51
N ASP A 142 -8.15 -1.46 -20.77
CA ASP A 142 -8.63 -2.21 -21.93
C ASP A 142 -7.76 -3.45 -22.21
N TYR A 143 -6.45 -3.38 -21.96
CA TYR A 143 -5.56 -4.54 -22.12
C TYR A 143 -5.73 -5.54 -20.98
N GLY A 144 -5.98 -5.06 -19.77
CA GLY A 144 -6.24 -5.91 -18.60
C GLY A 144 -7.58 -6.68 -18.65
N ARG A 145 -8.45 -6.40 -19.64
CA ARG A 145 -9.72 -7.11 -19.86
C ARG A 145 -9.64 -8.14 -20.99
N CYS A 146 -8.51 -8.21 -21.69
CA CYS A 146 -8.35 -9.03 -22.88
C CYS A 146 -7.15 -9.98 -22.76
N PHE A 147 -7.26 -11.13 -23.41
CA PHE A 147 -6.18 -12.11 -23.52
C PHE A 147 -5.65 -12.17 -24.94
N ASP A 148 -4.34 -12.33 -25.10
CA ASP A 148 -3.74 -12.65 -26.40
C ASP A 148 -4.05 -14.10 -26.84
N ALA A 149 -3.67 -14.45 -28.07
CA ALA A 149 -3.97 -15.77 -28.63
C ALA A 149 -3.27 -16.92 -27.87
N GLU A 150 -2.14 -16.67 -27.23
CA GLU A 150 -1.42 -17.70 -26.47
C GLU A 150 -2.13 -18.00 -25.15
N ASN A 151 -2.45 -16.96 -24.38
CA ASN A 151 -3.15 -17.08 -23.12
C ASN A 151 -4.56 -17.64 -23.32
N GLN A 152 -5.24 -17.30 -24.41
CA GLN A 152 -6.51 -17.95 -24.77
C GLN A 152 -6.37 -19.46 -25.01
N ARG A 153 -5.25 -19.92 -25.62
CA ARG A 153 -4.98 -21.36 -25.78
C ARG A 153 -4.70 -22.02 -24.43
N LYS A 154 -3.91 -21.37 -23.56
CA LYS A 154 -3.65 -21.86 -22.18
C LYS A 154 -4.95 -22.01 -21.38
N ILE A 155 -5.84 -21.02 -21.43
CA ILE A 155 -7.15 -21.05 -20.78
C ILE A 155 -7.98 -22.24 -21.29
N ARG A 156 -8.09 -22.40 -22.62
CA ARG A 156 -8.86 -23.51 -23.22
C ARG A 156 -8.30 -24.90 -22.87
N ALA A 157 -6.99 -25.02 -22.68
CA ALA A 157 -6.36 -26.26 -22.26
C ALA A 157 -6.55 -26.53 -20.76
N ALA A 158 -6.51 -25.49 -19.93
CA ALA A 158 -6.67 -25.58 -18.47
C ALA A 158 -8.12 -25.84 -18.05
N ILE A 159 -9.09 -25.31 -18.81
CA ILE A 159 -10.52 -25.40 -18.54
C ILE A 159 -11.18 -26.20 -19.67
N PRO A 160 -11.11 -27.54 -19.63
CA PRO A 160 -11.74 -28.36 -20.64
C PRO A 160 -13.26 -28.30 -20.55
N GLY A 161 -13.92 -28.21 -21.69
CA GLY A 161 -15.38 -28.23 -21.78
C GLY A 161 -16.03 -26.90 -21.37
N THR A 162 -17.21 -26.99 -20.75
CA THR A 162 -18.03 -25.84 -20.35
C THR A 162 -18.47 -26.02 -18.90
N PRO A 163 -17.63 -25.64 -17.92
CA PRO A 163 -17.99 -25.80 -16.52
C PRO A 163 -19.19 -24.92 -16.17
N ARG A 164 -20.06 -25.42 -15.29
CA ARG A 164 -21.22 -24.66 -14.79
C ARG A 164 -20.79 -23.43 -13.98
N VAL A 165 -19.65 -23.54 -13.31
CA VAL A 165 -19.01 -22.48 -12.52
C VAL A 165 -17.51 -22.57 -12.77
N GLN A 166 -16.85 -21.46 -13.08
CA GLN A 166 -15.40 -21.37 -13.17
C GLN A 166 -14.91 -20.38 -12.12
N ILE A 167 -13.86 -20.75 -11.38
CA ILE A 167 -13.21 -19.85 -10.43
C ILE A 167 -11.95 -19.26 -11.07
N VAL A 168 -11.81 -17.95 -10.99
CA VAL A 168 -10.66 -17.20 -11.50
C VAL A 168 -10.12 -16.35 -10.35
N VAL A 169 -8.82 -16.47 -10.08
CA VAL A 169 -8.10 -15.63 -9.12
C VAL A 169 -7.29 -14.62 -9.92
N GLY A 170 -7.49 -13.33 -9.69
CA GLY A 170 -6.74 -12.27 -10.38
C GLY A 170 -5.96 -11.43 -9.39
N ASP A 171 -4.72 -11.06 -9.71
CA ASP A 171 -3.89 -10.16 -8.89
C ASP A 171 -4.53 -8.79 -8.65
N GLY A 172 -5.19 -8.25 -9.67
CA GLY A 172 -5.89 -6.97 -9.59
C GLY A 172 -4.97 -5.81 -9.21
N LEU A 173 -5.52 -4.87 -8.42
CA LEU A 173 -4.81 -3.69 -7.93
C LEU A 173 -4.10 -3.91 -6.58
N SER A 174 -4.20 -5.10 -5.99
CA SER A 174 -3.59 -5.38 -4.69
C SER A 174 -3.15 -6.84 -4.60
N SER A 175 -1.85 -7.09 -4.77
CA SER A 175 -1.28 -8.42 -4.58
C SER A 175 -1.40 -8.89 -3.13
N ALA A 176 -1.22 -7.98 -2.16
CA ALA A 176 -1.40 -8.27 -0.74
C ALA A 176 -2.79 -8.85 -0.42
N ALA A 177 -3.85 -8.40 -1.12
CA ALA A 177 -5.19 -8.96 -0.94
C ALA A 177 -5.26 -10.43 -1.38
N ILE A 178 -4.57 -10.79 -2.47
CA ILE A 178 -4.53 -12.16 -2.99
C ILE A 178 -3.66 -13.06 -2.12
N GLU A 179 -2.45 -12.64 -1.80
CA GLU A 179 -1.53 -13.43 -0.98
C GLU A 179 -2.10 -13.72 0.41
N ALA A 180 -2.82 -12.77 1.00
CA ALA A 180 -3.39 -12.94 2.33
C ALA A 180 -4.72 -13.71 2.36
N ASN A 181 -5.54 -13.68 1.32
CA ASN A 181 -6.94 -14.14 1.41
C ASN A 181 -7.38 -15.15 0.34
N ALA A 182 -6.68 -15.24 -0.79
CA ALA A 182 -7.22 -15.96 -1.96
C ALA A 182 -7.45 -17.45 -1.68
N MET A 183 -6.54 -18.11 -0.95
CA MET A 183 -6.63 -19.55 -0.71
C MET A 183 -7.73 -19.91 0.30
N ASP A 184 -7.87 -19.15 1.37
CA ASP A 184 -8.95 -19.32 2.35
C ASP A 184 -10.32 -19.11 1.68
N CYS A 185 -10.45 -18.05 0.88
CA CYS A 185 -11.66 -17.77 0.11
C CYS A 185 -11.96 -18.90 -0.88
N LEU A 186 -10.95 -19.35 -1.61
CA LEU A 186 -11.07 -20.42 -2.61
C LEU A 186 -11.52 -21.73 -1.97
N GLN A 187 -10.95 -22.09 -0.82
CA GLN A 187 -11.35 -23.29 -0.08
C GLN A 187 -12.83 -23.23 0.32
N ALA A 188 -13.25 -22.14 0.97
CA ALA A 188 -14.64 -21.96 1.39
C ALA A 188 -15.62 -22.00 0.21
N LEU A 189 -15.26 -21.37 -0.93
CA LEU A 189 -16.06 -21.41 -2.15
C LEU A 189 -16.20 -22.83 -2.71
N ARG A 190 -15.10 -23.59 -2.79
CA ARG A 190 -15.12 -24.97 -3.30
C ARG A 190 -15.94 -25.90 -2.42
N GLU A 191 -15.84 -25.77 -1.10
CA GLU A 191 -16.65 -26.54 -0.15
C GLU A 191 -18.15 -26.23 -0.33
N GLY A 192 -18.51 -24.95 -0.45
CA GLY A 192 -19.90 -24.53 -0.70
C GLY A 192 -20.47 -25.07 -2.01
N LEU A 193 -19.68 -25.06 -3.10
CA LEU A 193 -20.08 -25.60 -4.40
C LEU A 193 -20.24 -27.12 -4.36
N LYS A 194 -19.34 -27.82 -3.66
CA LYS A 194 -19.40 -29.28 -3.48
C LYS A 194 -20.70 -29.70 -2.80
N LEU A 195 -21.16 -28.96 -1.79
CA LEU A 195 -22.45 -29.22 -1.12
C LEU A 195 -23.66 -29.09 -2.06
N LYS A 196 -23.50 -28.40 -3.20
CA LYS A 196 -24.52 -28.28 -4.25
C LYS A 196 -24.29 -29.24 -5.42
N GLY A 197 -23.33 -30.16 -5.31
CA GLY A 197 -22.98 -31.10 -6.37
C GLY A 197 -22.38 -30.41 -7.61
N ILE A 198 -21.76 -29.24 -7.43
CA ILE A 198 -21.11 -28.50 -8.52
C ILE A 198 -19.59 -28.65 -8.35
N ASP A 199 -18.94 -29.19 -9.38
CA ASP A 199 -17.48 -29.17 -9.49
C ASP A 199 -17.06 -27.93 -10.31
N PRO A 200 -16.35 -26.95 -9.71
CA PRO A 200 -15.85 -25.78 -10.44
C PRO A 200 -14.63 -26.08 -11.31
N GLY A 201 -14.10 -27.31 -11.29
CA GLY A 201 -12.88 -27.68 -11.99
C GLY A 201 -11.64 -27.00 -11.41
N THR A 202 -10.59 -26.87 -12.23
CA THR A 202 -9.33 -26.26 -11.84
C THR A 202 -9.43 -24.73 -11.89
N PRO A 203 -9.14 -24.02 -10.79
CA PRO A 203 -9.01 -22.56 -10.82
C PRO A 203 -7.82 -22.13 -11.65
N ILE A 204 -7.92 -20.96 -12.27
CA ILE A 204 -6.81 -20.31 -12.97
C ILE A 204 -6.41 -19.02 -12.26
N PHE A 205 -5.13 -18.67 -12.38
CA PHE A 205 -4.59 -17.40 -11.90
C PHE A 205 -4.36 -16.46 -13.10
N VAL A 206 -4.88 -15.24 -13.01
CA VAL A 206 -4.78 -14.22 -14.06
C VAL A 206 -3.92 -13.06 -13.57
N ARG A 207 -2.76 -12.87 -14.19
CA ARG A 207 -1.89 -11.71 -13.96
C ARG A 207 -2.38 -10.50 -14.75
N TYR A 208 -2.27 -9.33 -14.15
CA TYR A 208 -2.78 -8.06 -14.66
C TYR A 208 -4.28 -8.10 -14.97
N CYS A 209 -5.06 -8.65 -14.05
CA CYS A 209 -6.50 -8.90 -14.23
C CYS A 209 -7.36 -7.64 -14.03
N ARG A 210 -8.28 -7.34 -14.96
CA ARG A 210 -9.39 -6.40 -14.75
C ARG A 210 -10.72 -7.12 -14.92
N VAL A 211 -11.73 -6.63 -14.20
CA VAL A 211 -13.13 -7.00 -14.43
C VAL A 211 -13.66 -6.18 -15.61
N GLY A 212 -14.34 -6.84 -16.56
CA GLY A 212 -15.09 -6.23 -17.66
C GLY A 212 -14.77 -6.82 -19.02
#